data_AF-A0A6N2E5A8-F1
#
_entry.id   AF-A0A6N2E5A8-F1
#
_cell.length_a   1.000
_cell.length_b   1.000
_cell.length_c   1.000
_cell.angle_alpha   90.00
_cell.angle_beta   90.00
_cell.angle_gamma   90.00
#
_symmetry.space_group_name_H-M   'P 1'
#
loop_
_entity.id
_entity.type
_entity.pdbx_description
1 polymer ?
#
loop_
_entity_poly.entity_id
_entity_poly.type
_entity_poly.pdbx_seq_one_letter_code
_entity_poly.pdbx_strand_id
1 'polypeptide(L)'
;MKSHTRTPVIGIVAAALSLLFITVGALSVGAYHIPPAEVLYAFAARVGLVQSIGGINDTVIFDIRLTRIVLAIAVGAALSCSGVVYQGVFRNPLVEPYILGVSSGAAFGAGLAVVFRFPFSIQLLAFVFGLVAVGMTYRLAIVRGQTPTITLVLSGVIIGSLFSALFAIFQYIGTTEQLRRLVFWILGGLHRATWSEVRFIAPVVLVGVAIIWRYAWWLNVLTLGDDEARALGVPVE
;
A
#
# COMPACT_ATOMS: atom_id res chain seq x y z
N MET A 1 4.89 -17.98 -32.79
CA MET A 1 4.24 -16.76 -32.25
C MET A 1 2.94 -17.04 -31.47
N LYS A 2 2.82 -18.16 -30.72
CA LYS A 2 1.66 -18.47 -29.84
C LYS A 2 2.08 -18.88 -28.40
N SER A 3 3.38 -18.98 -28.10
CA SER A 3 3.89 -19.43 -26.79
C SER A 3 3.99 -18.31 -25.75
N HIS A 4 4.32 -17.08 -26.15
CA HIS A 4 4.48 -15.94 -25.23
C HIS A 4 3.18 -15.40 -24.63
N THR A 5 2.02 -15.69 -25.22
CA THR A 5 0.70 -15.25 -24.69
C THR A 5 0.09 -16.22 -23.69
N ARG A 6 0.53 -17.49 -23.64
CA ARG A 6 -0.01 -18.49 -22.71
C ARG A 6 0.65 -18.44 -21.32
N THR A 7 1.94 -18.13 -21.27
CA THR A 7 2.70 -17.98 -20.01
C THR A 7 2.14 -16.92 -19.05
N PRO A 8 1.73 -15.70 -19.49
CA PRO A 8 1.16 -14.72 -18.57
C PRO A 8 -0.21 -15.13 -18.04
N VAL A 9 -1.06 -15.76 -18.86
CA VAL A 9 -2.40 -16.20 -18.43
C VAL A 9 -2.31 -17.29 -17.37
N ILE A 10 -1.41 -18.27 -17.55
CA ILE A 10 -1.18 -19.34 -16.56
C ILE A 10 -0.69 -18.74 -15.24
N GLY A 11 0.23 -17.78 -15.29
CA GLY A 11 0.74 -17.10 -14.10
C GLY A 11 -0.35 -16.34 -13.33
N ILE A 12 -1.22 -15.61 -14.04
CA ILE A 12 -2.35 -14.88 -13.43
C ILE A 12 -3.34 -15.84 -12.77
N VAL A 13 -3.71 -16.94 -13.45
CA VAL A 13 -4.62 -17.94 -12.89
C VAL A 13 -4.01 -18.61 -11.67
N ALA A 14 -2.74 -18.98 -11.72
CA ALA A 14 -2.04 -19.57 -10.58
C ALA A 14 -1.99 -18.61 -9.37
N ALA A 15 -1.73 -17.31 -9.60
CA ALA A 15 -1.72 -16.29 -8.56
C ALA A 15 -3.13 -16.05 -7.96
N ALA A 16 -4.17 -16.06 -8.79
CA ALA A 16 -5.54 -15.93 -8.33
C ALA A 16 -5.97 -17.13 -7.47
N LEU A 17 -5.63 -18.34 -7.89
CA LEU A 17 -5.90 -19.57 -7.14
C LEU A 17 -5.12 -19.63 -5.83
N SER A 18 -3.84 -19.24 -5.83
CA SER A 18 -3.05 -19.20 -4.60
C SER A 18 -3.59 -18.15 -3.62
N LEU A 19 -3.99 -16.97 -4.10
CA LEU A 19 -4.62 -15.94 -3.28
C LEU A 19 -5.93 -16.44 -2.67
N LEU A 20 -6.78 -17.11 -3.45
CA LEU A 20 -8.03 -17.70 -2.95
C LEU A 20 -7.75 -18.76 -1.88
N PHE A 21 -6.82 -19.66 -2.13
CA PHE A 21 -6.44 -20.71 -1.17
C PHE A 21 -5.92 -20.12 0.14
N ILE A 22 -5.02 -19.13 0.06
CA ILE A 22 -4.46 -18.45 1.24
C ILE A 22 -5.56 -17.69 2.01
N THR A 23 -6.51 -17.07 1.31
CA THR A 23 -7.65 -16.35 1.93
C THR A 23 -8.51 -17.31 2.75
N VAL A 24 -8.87 -18.46 2.19
CA VAL A 24 -9.67 -19.50 2.89
C VAL A 24 -8.89 -20.06 4.08
N GLY A 25 -7.60 -20.33 3.91
CA GLY A 25 -6.72 -20.75 5.01
C GLY A 25 -6.63 -19.71 6.13
N ALA A 26 -6.44 -18.43 5.78
CA ALA A 26 -6.35 -17.32 6.73
C ALA A 26 -7.66 -17.08 7.51
N LEU A 27 -8.81 -17.41 6.93
CA LEU A 27 -10.10 -17.37 7.63
C LEU A 27 -10.23 -18.45 8.71
N SER A 28 -9.49 -19.56 8.58
CA SER A 28 -9.56 -20.70 9.50
C SER A 28 -8.48 -20.62 10.60
N VAL A 29 -7.34 -19.98 10.30
CA VAL A 29 -6.18 -19.85 11.22
C VAL A 29 -6.28 -18.57 12.08
N GLY A 30 -6.11 -18.72 13.39
CA GLY A 30 -6.01 -17.60 14.33
C GLY A 30 -6.02 -18.06 15.79
N ALA A 31 -6.02 -17.12 16.74
CA ALA A 31 -6.03 -17.43 18.18
C ALA A 31 -7.24 -18.28 18.63
N TYR A 32 -8.36 -18.15 17.91
CA TYR A 32 -9.56 -18.95 18.08
C TYR A 32 -9.72 -19.87 16.87
N HIS A 33 -9.49 -21.18 16.98
CA HIS A 33 -9.57 -22.04 15.80
C HIS A 33 -11.02 -22.16 15.29
N ILE A 34 -11.22 -21.91 13.99
CA ILE A 34 -12.51 -22.10 13.33
C ILE A 34 -12.30 -23.08 12.18
N PRO A 35 -12.93 -24.26 12.18
CA PRO A 35 -12.74 -25.24 11.14
C PRO A 35 -13.27 -24.72 9.79
N PRO A 36 -12.65 -25.09 8.66
CA PRO A 36 -13.06 -24.59 7.34
C PRO A 36 -14.54 -24.85 6.99
N ALA A 37 -15.11 -25.95 7.50
CA ALA A 37 -16.52 -26.28 7.31
C ALA A 37 -17.45 -25.23 7.94
N GLU A 38 -17.10 -24.70 9.12
CA GLU A 38 -17.86 -23.64 9.78
C GLU A 38 -17.70 -22.31 9.05
N VAL A 39 -16.53 -22.02 8.47
CA VAL A 39 -16.34 -20.85 7.61
C VAL A 39 -17.29 -20.93 6.41
N LEU A 40 -17.31 -22.07 5.71
CA LEU A 40 -18.21 -22.26 4.57
C LEU A 40 -19.68 -22.15 4.98
N TYR A 41 -20.05 -22.71 6.13
CA TYR A 41 -21.40 -22.59 6.67
C TYR A 41 -21.78 -21.14 6.97
N ALA A 42 -20.89 -20.37 7.60
CA ALA A 42 -21.12 -18.96 7.91
C ALA A 42 -21.33 -18.12 6.63
N PHE A 43 -20.57 -18.40 5.57
CA PHE A 43 -20.79 -17.78 4.26
C PHE A 43 -22.10 -18.21 3.61
N ALA A 44 -22.44 -19.51 3.66
CA ALA A 44 -23.71 -20.02 3.13
C ALA A 44 -24.92 -19.41 3.86
N ALA A 45 -24.83 -19.27 5.18
CA ALA A 45 -25.84 -18.61 6.00
C ALA A 45 -25.98 -17.12 5.65
N ARG A 46 -24.87 -16.42 5.36
CA ARG A 46 -24.90 -15.00 4.97
C ARG A 46 -25.58 -14.74 3.64
N VAL A 47 -25.50 -15.69 2.70
CA VAL A 47 -26.15 -15.65 1.38
C VAL A 47 -27.60 -16.18 1.44
N GLY A 48 -28.05 -16.66 2.60
CA GLY A 48 -29.41 -17.17 2.80
C GLY A 48 -29.63 -18.61 2.32
N LEU A 49 -28.56 -19.37 2.06
CA LEU A 49 -28.64 -20.78 1.67
C LEU A 49 -28.91 -21.70 2.87
N VAL A 50 -28.57 -21.25 4.07
CA VAL A 50 -28.77 -21.97 5.33
C VAL A 50 -29.23 -21.00 6.41
N GLN A 51 -29.92 -21.47 7.45
CA GLN A 51 -30.26 -20.64 8.59
C GLN A 51 -29.01 -20.24 9.37
N SER A 52 -28.84 -18.94 9.63
CA SER A 52 -27.77 -18.47 10.52
C SER A 52 -28.10 -18.89 11.94
N ILE A 53 -27.18 -19.62 12.55
CA ILE A 53 -27.26 -19.98 13.97
C ILE A 53 -26.90 -18.76 14.84
N GLY A 54 -26.24 -17.76 14.24
CA GLY A 54 -25.68 -16.59 14.93
C GLY A 54 -24.62 -16.99 15.95
N GLY A 55 -23.62 -16.13 16.18
CA GLY A 55 -22.68 -16.39 17.26
C GLY A 55 -21.35 -15.67 17.13
N ILE A 56 -20.47 -15.97 18.08
CA ILE A 56 -19.12 -15.41 18.16
C ILE A 56 -18.29 -15.72 16.91
N ASN A 57 -18.54 -16.86 16.25
CA ASN A 57 -17.85 -17.28 15.04
C ASN A 57 -18.13 -16.33 13.88
N ASP A 58 -19.37 -15.86 13.72
CA ASP A 58 -19.73 -14.90 12.66
C ASP A 58 -18.99 -13.57 12.85
N THR A 59 -18.97 -13.02 14.07
CA THR A 59 -18.24 -11.78 14.37
C THR A 59 -16.73 -11.95 14.14
N VAL A 60 -16.15 -13.08 14.57
CA VAL A 60 -14.72 -13.35 14.35
C VAL A 60 -14.39 -13.48 12.86
N ILE A 61 -15.22 -14.19 12.09
CA ILE A 61 -15.02 -14.38 10.65
C ILE A 61 -15.16 -13.05 9.91
N PHE A 62 -16.29 -12.35 10.07
CA PHE A 62 -16.64 -11.22 9.21
C PHE A 62 -16.08 -9.88 9.69
N ASP A 63 -16.02 -9.63 11.00
CA ASP A 63 -15.62 -8.31 11.53
C ASP A 63 -14.14 -8.24 11.92
N ILE A 64 -13.52 -9.39 12.24
CA ILE A 64 -12.12 -9.45 12.67
C ILE A 64 -11.20 -10.00 11.58
N ARG A 65 -11.49 -11.20 11.05
CA ARG A 65 -10.60 -11.86 10.08
C ARG A 65 -10.76 -11.30 8.68
N LEU A 66 -11.99 -11.20 8.19
CA LEU A 66 -12.25 -10.79 6.82
C LEU A 66 -11.82 -9.34 6.58
N THR A 67 -12.08 -8.44 7.52
CA THR A 67 -11.57 -7.05 7.48
C THR A 67 -10.05 -6.99 7.34
N ARG A 68 -9.34 -7.76 8.17
CA ARG A 68 -7.88 -7.85 8.15
C ARG A 68 -7.34 -8.45 6.85
N ILE A 69 -7.98 -9.49 6.33
CA ILE A 69 -7.57 -10.15 5.08
C ILE A 69 -7.79 -9.23 3.89
N VAL A 70 -8.97 -8.61 3.77
CA VAL A 70 -9.27 -7.66 2.69
C VAL A 70 -8.30 -6.48 2.72
N LEU A 71 -7.99 -5.95 3.91
CA LEU A 71 -7.00 -4.88 4.05
C LEU A 71 -5.59 -5.35 3.66
N ALA A 72 -5.18 -6.57 4.03
CA ALA A 72 -3.90 -7.15 3.63
C ALA A 72 -3.77 -7.27 2.11
N ILE A 73 -4.84 -7.72 1.43
CA ILE A 73 -4.89 -7.82 -0.03
C ILE A 73 -4.77 -6.43 -0.67
N ALA A 74 -5.51 -5.44 -0.17
CA ALA A 74 -5.47 -4.08 -0.69
C ALA A 74 -4.07 -3.44 -0.53
N VAL A 75 -3.45 -3.57 0.65
CA VAL A 75 -2.10 -3.06 0.91
C VAL A 75 -1.06 -3.79 0.04
N GLY A 76 -1.15 -5.12 -0.05
CA GLY A 76 -0.26 -5.92 -0.91
C GLY A 76 -0.35 -5.51 -2.38
N ALA A 77 -1.57 -5.36 -2.91
CA ALA A 77 -1.79 -4.89 -4.27
C ALA A 77 -1.20 -3.50 -4.50
N ALA A 78 -1.44 -2.55 -3.59
CA ALA A 78 -0.89 -1.19 -3.69
C ALA A 78 0.65 -1.19 -3.69
N LEU A 79 1.28 -1.95 -2.79
CA LEU A 79 2.73 -2.04 -2.69
C LEU A 79 3.35 -2.72 -3.92
N SER A 80 2.75 -3.83 -4.40
CA SER A 80 3.22 -4.52 -5.61
C SER A 80 3.08 -3.66 -6.87
N CYS A 81 1.94 -2.98 -7.04
CA CYS A 81 1.72 -2.07 -8.16
C CYS A 81 2.68 -0.87 -8.13
N SER A 82 2.89 -0.28 -6.95
CA SER A 82 3.86 0.80 -6.80
C SER A 82 5.28 0.30 -7.11
N GLY A 83 5.68 -0.85 -6.54
CA GLY A 83 7.00 -1.44 -6.77
C GLY A 83 7.32 -1.66 -8.25
N VAL A 84 6.42 -2.26 -9.02
CA VAL A 84 6.66 -2.49 -10.46
C VAL A 84 6.76 -1.19 -11.25
N VAL A 85 5.98 -0.16 -10.89
CA VAL A 85 6.05 1.16 -11.53
C VAL A 85 7.39 1.82 -11.24
N TYR A 86 7.81 1.84 -9.98
CA TYR A 86 9.09 2.41 -9.58
C TYR A 86 10.26 1.67 -10.24
N GLN A 87 10.26 0.34 -10.25
CA GLN A 87 11.30 -0.43 -10.92
C GLN A 87 11.36 -0.15 -12.43
N GLY A 88 10.20 0.06 -13.08
CA GLY A 88 10.10 0.42 -14.49
C GLY A 88 10.64 1.83 -14.79
N VAL A 89 10.18 2.84 -14.05
CA VAL A 89 10.59 4.24 -14.24
C VAL A 89 12.08 4.44 -13.96
N PHE A 90 12.59 3.84 -12.88
CA PHE A 90 14.00 3.95 -12.51
C PHE A 90 14.89 2.94 -13.24
N ARG A 91 14.31 2.05 -14.04
CA ARG A 91 15.00 0.98 -14.78
C ARG A 91 15.97 0.19 -13.90
N ASN A 92 15.54 -0.08 -12.66
CA ASN A 92 16.36 -0.71 -11.65
C ASN A 92 15.51 -1.63 -10.75
N PRO A 93 15.73 -2.97 -10.79
CA PRO A 93 14.92 -3.93 -10.05
C PRO A 93 15.10 -3.83 -8.52
N LEU A 94 16.12 -3.12 -8.03
CA LEU A 94 16.37 -2.91 -6.60
C LEU A 94 15.60 -1.72 -6.02
N VAL A 95 14.92 -0.93 -6.86
CA VAL A 95 14.19 0.24 -6.39
C VAL A 95 12.90 -0.18 -5.68
N GLU A 96 12.67 0.47 -4.55
CA GLU A 96 11.47 0.32 -3.73
C GLU A 96 10.64 1.62 -3.74
N PRO A 97 9.32 1.56 -3.51
CA PRO A 97 8.44 2.73 -3.61
C PRO A 97 8.64 3.78 -2.50
N TYR A 98 9.56 3.55 -1.57
CA TYR A 98 9.85 4.45 -0.45
C TYR A 98 10.93 5.50 -0.74
N ILE A 99 11.65 5.38 -1.87
CA ILE A 99 12.83 6.21 -2.17
C ILE A 99 12.54 7.71 -2.27
N LEU A 100 11.29 8.12 -2.52
CA LEU A 100 10.90 9.54 -2.60
C LEU A 100 10.49 10.14 -1.24
N GLY A 101 10.86 9.51 -0.13
CA GLY A 101 10.59 10.03 1.21
C GLY A 101 9.13 9.90 1.67
N VAL A 102 8.27 9.24 0.89
CA VAL A 102 6.83 9.07 1.19
C VAL A 102 6.60 8.39 2.55
N SER A 103 7.41 7.39 2.91
CA SER A 103 7.29 6.66 4.17
C SER A 103 7.66 7.55 5.37
N SER A 104 8.76 8.29 5.28
CA SER A 104 9.17 9.25 6.32
C SER A 104 8.15 10.38 6.48
N GLY A 105 7.63 10.93 5.38
CA GLY A 105 6.56 11.93 5.41
C GLY A 105 5.29 11.41 6.08
N ALA A 106 4.88 10.18 5.75
CA ALA A 106 3.73 9.54 6.38
C ALA A 106 3.94 9.28 7.87
N ALA A 107 5.13 8.84 8.27
CA ALA A 107 5.50 8.67 9.67
C ALA A 107 5.41 10.00 10.44
N PHE A 108 5.97 11.08 9.88
CA PHE A 108 5.84 12.43 10.43
C PHE A 108 4.38 12.85 10.60
N GLY A 109 3.55 12.70 9.55
CA GLY A 109 2.12 13.04 9.64
C GLY A 109 1.38 12.25 10.71
N ALA A 110 1.65 10.94 10.81
CA ALA A 110 1.11 10.12 11.88
C ALA A 110 1.57 10.58 13.27
N GLY A 111 2.84 10.97 13.40
CA GLY A 111 3.39 11.49 14.64
C GLY A 111 2.75 12.82 15.07
N LEU A 112 2.46 13.69 14.11
CA LEU A 112 1.73 14.93 14.34
C LEU A 112 0.34 14.66 14.94
N ALA A 113 -0.38 13.68 14.37
CA ALA A 113 -1.70 13.27 14.88
C ALA A 113 -1.63 12.71 16.31
N VAL A 114 -0.63 11.88 16.61
CA VAL A 114 -0.48 11.20 17.91
C VAL A 114 -0.04 12.17 19.01
N VAL A 115 0.93 13.06 18.73
CA VAL A 115 1.50 13.95 19.74
C VAL A 115 0.59 15.14 20.02
N PHE A 116 0.08 15.81 18.97
CA PHE A 116 -0.70 17.04 19.12
C PHE A 116 -2.22 16.84 19.15
N ARG A 117 -2.70 15.60 18.99
CA ARG A 117 -4.14 15.25 19.04
C ARG A 117 -5.00 16.09 18.09
N PHE A 118 -4.54 16.28 16.85
CA PHE A 118 -5.34 16.92 15.81
C PHE A 118 -6.70 16.21 15.63
N PRO A 119 -7.77 16.93 15.22
CA PRO A 119 -9.11 16.36 15.07
C PRO A 119 -9.24 15.40 13.88
N PHE A 120 -8.18 15.27 13.07
CA PHE A 120 -8.14 14.42 11.89
C PHE A 120 -7.57 13.04 12.23
N SER A 121 -7.94 12.04 11.42
CA SER A 121 -7.44 10.68 11.60
C SER A 121 -5.93 10.59 11.33
N ILE A 122 -5.26 9.66 12.02
CA ILE A 122 -3.84 9.38 11.83
C ILE A 122 -3.55 9.03 10.36
N GLN A 123 -4.44 8.24 9.74
CA GLN A 123 -4.36 7.80 8.36
C GLN A 123 -4.41 8.99 7.38
N LEU A 124 -5.28 9.98 7.63
CA LEU A 124 -5.40 11.15 6.76
C LEU A 124 -4.14 12.01 6.82
N LEU A 125 -3.61 12.27 8.02
CA LEU A 125 -2.39 13.07 8.19
C LEU A 125 -1.17 12.35 7.61
N ALA A 126 -1.06 11.04 7.83
CA ALA A 126 -0.01 10.23 7.22
C ALA A 126 -0.07 10.29 5.68
N PHE A 127 -1.26 10.17 5.09
CA PHE A 127 -1.46 10.26 3.65
C PHE A 127 -1.06 11.64 3.10
N VAL A 128 -1.55 12.72 3.72
CA VAL A 128 -1.25 14.09 3.29
C VAL A 128 0.24 14.39 3.37
N PHE A 129 0.90 14.09 4.49
CA PHE A 129 2.33 14.37 4.62
C PHE A 129 3.21 13.43 3.78
N GLY A 130 2.74 12.22 3.46
CA GLY A 130 3.36 11.37 2.45
C GLY A 130 3.35 12.04 1.07
N LEU A 131 2.20 12.59 0.64
CA LEU A 131 2.10 13.34 -0.62
C LEU A 131 2.94 14.62 -0.61
N VAL A 132 2.96 15.35 0.51
CA VAL A 132 3.81 16.53 0.67
C VAL A 132 5.28 16.16 0.52
N ALA A 133 5.73 15.05 1.12
CA ALA A 133 7.10 14.57 0.98
C ALA A 133 7.45 14.27 -0.49
N VAL A 134 6.62 13.50 -1.19
CA VAL A 134 6.83 13.20 -2.62
C VAL A 134 6.84 14.49 -3.45
N GLY A 135 5.93 15.43 -3.20
CA GLY A 135 5.88 16.71 -3.89
C GLY A 135 7.11 17.58 -3.63
N MET A 136 7.61 17.61 -2.40
CA MET A 136 8.86 18.29 -2.04
C MET A 136 10.06 17.65 -2.73
N THR A 137 10.16 16.32 -2.72
CA THR A 137 11.21 15.57 -3.40
C THR A 137 11.21 15.85 -4.90
N TYR A 138 10.04 15.79 -5.54
CA TYR A 138 9.91 16.05 -6.98
C TYR A 138 10.34 17.48 -7.32
N ARG A 139 9.88 18.48 -6.56
CA ARG A 139 10.25 19.89 -6.79
C ARG A 139 11.74 20.15 -6.59
N LEU A 140 12.35 19.52 -5.58
CA LEU A 140 13.78 19.67 -5.30
C LEU A 140 14.65 18.99 -6.38
N ALA A 141 14.12 17.95 -7.02
CA ALA A 141 14.83 17.19 -8.04
C ALA A 141 14.93 17.91 -9.41
N ILE A 142 14.15 18.97 -9.64
CA ILE A 142 14.12 19.68 -10.91
C ILE A 142 15.42 20.47 -11.10
N VAL A 143 16.17 20.11 -12.15
CA VAL A 143 17.40 20.80 -12.57
C VAL A 143 17.21 21.23 -14.01
N ARG A 144 17.25 22.55 -14.26
CA ARG A 144 17.08 23.15 -15.60
C ARG A 144 15.81 22.69 -16.34
N GLY A 145 14.72 22.47 -15.60
CA GLY A 145 13.43 22.03 -16.15
C GLY A 145 13.32 20.52 -16.42
N GLN A 146 14.35 19.74 -16.12
CA GLN A 146 14.35 18.29 -16.23
C GLN A 146 14.42 17.65 -14.83
N THR A 147 14.02 16.39 -14.70
CA THR A 147 14.09 15.62 -13.45
C THR A 147 15.01 14.41 -13.61
N PRO A 148 16.35 14.58 -13.56
CA PRO A 148 17.28 13.46 -13.64
C PRO A 148 17.05 12.47 -12.50
N THR A 149 17.07 11.18 -12.83
CA THR A 149 16.85 10.07 -11.88
C THR A 149 17.74 10.17 -10.64
N ILE A 150 19.02 10.50 -10.83
CA ILE A 150 19.99 10.65 -9.73
C ILE A 150 19.58 11.78 -8.79
N THR A 151 19.20 12.95 -9.32
CA THR A 151 18.77 14.09 -8.51
C THR A 151 17.47 13.78 -7.77
N LEU A 152 16.57 13.01 -8.39
CA LEU A 152 15.32 12.57 -7.77
C LEU A 152 15.58 11.65 -6.57
N VAL A 153 16.50 10.69 -6.71
CA VAL A 153 16.92 9.81 -5.61
C VAL A 153 17.59 10.62 -4.49
N LEU A 154 18.56 11.48 -4.81
CA LEU A 154 19.25 12.29 -3.80
C LEU A 154 18.30 13.23 -3.06
N SER A 155 17.36 13.85 -3.78
CA SER A 155 16.30 14.68 -3.19
C SER A 155 15.39 13.87 -2.28
N GLY A 156 15.08 12.62 -2.64
CA GLY A 156 14.33 11.68 -1.82
C GLY A 156 15.03 11.38 -0.50
N VAL A 157 16.34 11.13 -0.53
CA VAL A 157 17.17 10.93 0.67
C VAL A 157 17.13 12.18 1.57
N ILE A 158 17.32 13.37 1.00
CA ILE A 158 17.30 14.64 1.76
C ILE A 158 15.95 14.85 2.47
N ILE A 159 14.85 14.75 1.72
CA ILE A 159 13.50 14.94 2.27
C ILE A 159 13.15 13.83 3.27
N GLY A 160 13.54 12.59 2.99
CA GLY A 160 13.40 11.46 3.91
C GLY A 160 14.10 11.72 5.24
N SER A 161 15.37 12.15 5.21
CA SER A 161 16.13 12.49 6.42
C SER A 161 15.51 13.66 7.20
N LEU A 162 15.01 14.69 6.50
CA LEU A 162 14.31 15.81 7.12
C LEU A 162 13.07 15.33 7.89
N PHE A 163 12.18 14.57 7.25
CA PHE A 163 10.98 14.07 7.92
C PHE A 163 11.29 13.06 9.03
N SER A 164 12.31 12.23 8.86
CA SER A 164 12.79 11.33 9.92
C SER A 164 13.29 12.11 11.14
N ALA A 165 14.04 13.20 10.95
CA ALA A 165 14.48 14.07 12.04
C ALA A 165 13.29 14.75 12.74
N LEU A 166 12.33 15.25 11.98
CA LEU A 166 11.10 15.84 12.53
C LEU A 166 10.27 14.81 13.31
N PHE A 167 10.17 13.58 12.82
CA PHE A 167 9.49 12.50 13.52
C PHE A 167 10.24 12.10 14.82
N ALA A 168 11.57 12.15 14.83
CA ALA A 168 12.37 11.90 16.03
C ALA A 168 12.11 12.95 17.13
N ILE A 169 11.85 14.21 16.77
CA ILE A 169 11.42 15.24 17.74
C ILE A 169 10.13 14.80 18.44
N PHE A 170 9.16 14.22 17.72
CA PHE A 170 7.92 13.71 18.31
C PHE A 170 8.14 12.55 19.28
N GLN A 171 9.10 11.67 18.97
CA GLN A 171 9.50 10.61 19.90
C GLN A 171 10.11 11.18 21.17
N TYR A 172 10.88 12.26 21.06
CA TYR A 172 11.55 12.89 22.19
C TYR A 172 10.59 13.66 23.11
N ILE A 173 9.66 14.44 22.55
CA ILE A 173 8.72 15.26 23.35
C ILE A 173 7.47 14.49 23.81
N GLY A 174 7.16 13.36 23.17
CA GLY A 174 5.96 12.58 23.44
C GLY A 174 6.01 11.86 24.79
N THR A 175 4.84 11.61 25.38
CA THR A 175 4.74 10.77 26.59
C THR A 175 5.10 9.32 26.29
N THR A 176 5.40 8.50 27.31
CA THR A 176 5.71 7.07 27.17
C THR A 176 4.65 6.30 26.37
N GLU A 177 3.36 6.66 26.53
CA GLU A 177 2.29 6.06 25.74
C GLU A 177 2.32 6.50 24.27
N GLN A 178 2.55 7.78 24.01
CA GLN A 178 2.66 8.31 22.64
C GLN A 178 3.85 7.69 21.94
N LEU A 179 5.02 7.65 22.57
CA LEU A 179 6.22 7.00 22.05
C LEU A 179 5.95 5.55 21.65
N ARG A 180 5.29 4.78 22.53
CA ARG A 180 4.90 3.40 22.22
C ARG A 180 4.00 3.32 20.99
N ARG A 181 3.00 4.21 20.86
CA ARG A 181 2.13 4.27 19.68
C ARG A 181 2.91 4.63 18.41
N LEU A 182 3.85 5.58 18.48
CA LEU A 182 4.71 5.98 17.37
C LEU A 182 5.59 4.82 16.89
N VAL A 183 6.23 4.12 17.82
CA VAL A 183 7.08 2.95 17.51
C VAL A 183 6.26 1.84 16.85
N PHE A 184 5.10 1.48 17.41
CA PHE A 184 4.23 0.46 16.80
C PHE A 184 3.66 0.89 15.45
N TRP A 185 3.47 2.19 15.22
CA TRP A 185 3.01 2.69 13.93
C TRP A 185 4.05 2.47 12.82
N ILE A 186 5.33 2.77 13.09
CA ILE A 186 6.41 2.56 12.11
C ILE A 186 6.64 1.08 11.81
N LEU A 187 6.47 0.19 12.80
CA LEU A 187 6.59 -1.25 12.57
C LEU A 187 5.53 -1.78 11.60
N GLY A 188 4.41 -1.05 11.45
CA GLY A 188 3.28 -1.47 10.65
C GLY A 188 2.49 -2.61 11.29
N GLY A 189 1.24 -2.76 10.86
CA GLY A 189 0.41 -3.87 11.31
C GLY A 189 -1.05 -3.73 10.89
N LEU A 190 -1.73 -4.87 10.81
CA LEU A 190 -3.14 -4.97 10.42
C LEU A 190 -4.04 -5.43 11.58
N HIS A 191 -3.55 -5.29 12.82
CA HIS A 191 -4.19 -5.81 14.01
C HIS A 191 -5.44 -5.02 14.45
N ARG A 192 -5.61 -3.78 13.96
CA ARG A 192 -6.78 -2.92 14.24
C ARG A 192 -7.71 -2.76 13.04
N ALA A 193 -7.57 -3.62 12.03
CA ALA A 193 -8.33 -3.51 10.79
C ALA A 193 -9.84 -3.50 11.04
N THR A 194 -10.53 -2.51 10.49
CA THR A 194 -12.00 -2.36 10.58
C THR A 194 -12.63 -2.16 9.21
N TRP A 195 -13.93 -2.45 9.07
CA TRP A 195 -14.68 -2.15 7.84
C TRP A 195 -14.71 -0.66 7.48
N SER A 196 -14.59 0.24 8.47
CA SER A 196 -14.42 1.68 8.22
C SER A 196 -13.09 1.98 7.52
N GLU A 197 -11.99 1.36 7.94
CA GLU A 197 -10.68 1.56 7.29
C GLU A 197 -10.65 0.94 5.91
N VAL A 198 -11.23 -0.25 5.73
CA VAL A 198 -11.35 -0.90 4.42
C VAL A 198 -12.14 -0.02 3.44
N ARG A 199 -13.29 0.51 3.86
CA ARG A 199 -14.09 1.42 3.02
C ARG A 199 -13.37 2.71 2.66
N PHE A 200 -12.46 3.18 3.49
CA PHE A 200 -11.66 4.37 3.21
C PHE A 200 -10.47 4.08 2.28
N ILE A 201 -9.74 2.97 2.53
CA ILE A 201 -8.50 2.65 1.80
C ILE A 201 -8.78 2.02 0.44
N ALA A 202 -9.77 1.13 0.34
CA ALA A 202 -10.01 0.37 -0.89
C ALA A 202 -10.28 1.27 -2.12
N PRO A 203 -11.12 2.33 -2.04
CA PRO A 203 -11.32 3.23 -3.18
C PRO A 203 -10.04 3.96 -3.60
N VAL A 204 -9.22 4.40 -2.64
CA VAL A 204 -7.95 5.10 -2.93
C VAL A 204 -6.98 4.17 -3.65
N VAL A 205 -6.85 2.93 -3.19
CA VAL A 205 -6.01 1.91 -3.84
C VAL A 205 -6.53 1.59 -5.24
N LEU A 206 -7.85 1.37 -5.39
CA LEU A 206 -8.46 1.06 -6.68
C LEU A 206 -8.26 2.19 -7.69
N VAL A 207 -8.42 3.45 -7.28
CA VAL A 207 -8.17 4.62 -8.13
C VAL A 207 -6.70 4.68 -8.52
N GLY A 208 -5.76 4.50 -7.58
CA GLY A 208 -4.33 4.49 -7.87
C GLY A 208 -3.93 3.39 -8.86
N VAL A 209 -4.44 2.16 -8.66
CA VAL A 209 -4.20 1.03 -9.57
C VAL A 209 -4.83 1.29 -10.95
N ALA A 210 -6.04 1.85 -11.01
CA ALA A 210 -6.69 2.18 -12.28
C ALA A 210 -5.92 3.25 -13.06
N ILE A 211 -5.38 4.27 -12.38
CA ILE A 211 -4.52 5.29 -13.00
C ILE A 211 -3.26 4.62 -13.55
N ILE A 212 -2.55 3.81 -12.76
CA ILE A 212 -1.36 3.09 -13.20
C ILE A 212 -1.67 2.22 -14.42
N TRP A 213 -2.77 1.46 -14.38
CA TRP A 213 -3.20 0.61 -15.49
C TRP A 213 -3.46 1.41 -16.76
N ARG A 214 -4.10 2.58 -16.65
CA ARG A 214 -4.38 3.47 -17.79
C ARG A 214 -3.10 3.95 -18.48
N TYR A 215 -2.00 4.06 -17.75
CA TYR A 215 -0.67 4.46 -18.25
C TYR A 215 0.30 3.28 -18.45
N ALA A 216 -0.16 2.03 -18.32
CA ALA A 216 0.70 0.86 -18.40
C ALA A 216 1.51 0.78 -19.71
N TRP A 217 0.94 1.23 -20.84
CA TRP A 217 1.67 1.28 -22.10
C TRP A 217 2.83 2.30 -22.08
N TRP A 218 2.60 3.51 -21.53
CA TRP A 218 3.65 4.53 -21.39
C TRP A 218 4.75 4.06 -20.43
N LEU A 219 4.34 3.45 -19.32
CA LEU A 219 5.27 2.87 -18.36
C LEU A 219 6.14 1.77 -18.98
N ASN A 220 5.58 0.93 -19.84
CA ASN A 220 6.37 -0.07 -20.58
C ASN A 220 7.37 0.60 -21.53
N VAL A 221 6.98 1.65 -22.24
CA VAL A 221 7.86 2.37 -23.16
C VAL A 221 9.01 3.08 -22.42
N LEU A 222 8.74 3.66 -21.24
CA LEU A 222 9.76 4.29 -20.39
C LEU A 222 10.88 3.32 -19.97
N THR A 223 10.64 2.00 -19.97
CA THR A 223 11.69 1.02 -19.66
C THR A 223 12.80 0.94 -20.71
N LEU A 224 12.53 1.38 -21.95
CA LEU A 224 13.52 1.41 -23.04
C LEU A 224 14.56 2.52 -22.83
N GLY A 225 14.16 3.60 -22.18
CA GLY A 225 14.95 4.80 -21.99
C GLY A 225 14.21 6.07 -22.40
N ASP A 226 14.64 7.19 -21.83
CA ASP A 226 13.97 8.48 -21.99
C ASP A 226 14.05 8.96 -23.46
N ASP A 227 15.18 8.71 -24.13
CA ASP A 227 15.40 9.07 -25.54
C ASP A 227 14.53 8.23 -26.48
N GLU A 228 14.49 6.91 -26.28
CA GLU A 228 13.63 5.99 -27.04
C GLU A 228 12.15 6.27 -26.80
N ALA A 229 11.76 6.56 -25.55
CA ALA A 229 10.38 6.89 -25.21
C ALA A 229 9.94 8.20 -25.87
N ARG A 230 10.80 9.21 -25.87
CA ARG A 230 10.56 10.49 -26.57
C ARG A 230 10.45 10.30 -28.08
N ALA A 231 11.28 9.46 -28.68
CA ALA A 231 11.20 9.12 -30.10
C ALA A 231 9.88 8.41 -30.48
N LEU A 232 9.31 7.65 -29.54
CA LEU A 232 8.00 6.99 -29.68
C LEU A 232 6.81 7.90 -29.33
N GLY A 233 7.05 9.19 -29.04
CA GLY A 233 6.01 10.19 -28.78
C GLY A 233 5.43 10.14 -27.36
N VAL A 234 6.09 9.45 -26.43
CA VAL A 234 5.69 9.47 -25.02
C VAL A 234 6.20 10.76 -24.37
N PRO A 235 5.34 11.56 -23.71
CA PRO A 235 5.78 12.70 -22.92
C PRO A 235 6.50 12.17 -21.68
N VAL A 236 7.82 12.36 -21.62
CA VAL A 236 8.68 11.90 -20.53
C VAL A 236 8.75 12.91 -19.36
N GLU A 237 8.17 14.10 -19.54
CA GLU A 237 8.09 15.20 -18.57
C GLU A 237 6.65 15.62 -18.23
#